data_AF-A0A434DVQ4-F1
#
_entry.id   AF-A0A434DVQ4-F1
#
_cell.length_a   1.000
_cell.length_b   1.000
_cell.length_c   1.000
_cell.angle_alpha   90.00
_cell.angle_beta   90.00
_cell.angle_gamma   90.00
#
_symmetry.space_group_name_H-M   'P 1'
#
loop_
_entity.id
_entity.type
_entity.pdbx_description
1 polymer ?
#
loop_
_entity_poly.entity_id
_entity_poly.type
_entity_poly.pdbx_seq_one_letter_code
_entity_poly.pdbx_strand_id
1 'polypeptide(L)'
;MSEPASPSEIEQGEGRPIGREPVFNMPPVVLAVIGICVAVHLIRFYWLTDDQDFSLLIRTAFIPIRYSGRFDLDFYAFSSPFTYAFLHGGFAHLAINMVWLAAFGSPLANRFGALRFSLFFAATGLAAVVLFWAMHPPGQAP
;
A
#
# COMPACT_ATOMS: atom_id res chain seq x y z
N MET A 1 -66.31 11.04 -18.89
CA MET A 1 -65.38 11.34 -20.01
C MET A 1 -64.19 12.04 -19.38
N SER A 2 -63.08 11.32 -19.24
CA SER A 2 -61.84 11.86 -18.68
C SER A 2 -60.97 12.31 -19.85
N GLU A 3 -60.49 13.54 -19.77
CA GLU A 3 -59.64 14.21 -20.76
C GLU A 3 -58.38 13.39 -21.08
N PRO A 4 -57.91 13.33 -22.34
CA PRO A 4 -56.63 12.73 -22.65
C PRO A 4 -55.49 13.64 -22.19
N ALA A 5 -54.50 13.08 -21.49
CA ALA A 5 -53.32 13.81 -21.04
C ALA A 5 -52.60 14.48 -22.23
N SER A 6 -52.23 15.75 -22.02
CA SER A 6 -51.50 16.58 -22.99
C SER A 6 -50.12 15.96 -23.30
N PRO A 7 -49.64 15.97 -24.57
CA PRO A 7 -48.33 15.46 -24.97
C PRO A 7 -47.12 16.08 -24.24
N SER A 8 -47.30 17.14 -23.46
CA SER A 8 -46.21 17.86 -22.77
C SER A 8 -45.65 17.17 -21.53
N GLU A 9 -46.30 16.12 -21.00
CA GLU A 9 -45.83 15.42 -19.79
C GLU A 9 -44.81 14.30 -20.10
N ILE A 10 -44.60 13.95 -21.37
CA ILE A 10 -43.69 12.84 -21.77
C ILE A 10 -42.24 13.33 -21.96
N GLU A 11 -42.00 14.65 -22.06
CA GLU A 11 -40.68 15.21 -22.42
C GLU A 11 -39.89 15.86 -21.27
N GLN A 12 -40.35 15.75 -20.01
CA GLN A 12 -39.58 16.22 -18.85
C GLN A 12 -38.70 15.13 -18.23
N GLY A 13 -38.13 14.27 -19.07
CA GLY A 13 -36.98 13.46 -18.72
C GLY A 13 -35.75 14.35 -18.64
N GLU A 14 -35.68 15.20 -17.61
CA GLU A 14 -34.49 15.98 -17.28
C GLU A 14 -33.28 15.05 -17.34
N GLY A 15 -32.38 15.34 -18.28
CA GLY A 15 -31.08 14.70 -18.40
C GLY A 15 -30.30 14.98 -17.13
N ARG A 16 -30.48 14.12 -16.12
CA ARG A 16 -29.71 14.12 -14.88
C ARG A 16 -28.25 14.17 -15.31
N PRO A 17 -27.47 15.21 -14.95
CA PRO A 17 -26.08 15.27 -15.36
C PRO A 17 -25.44 13.99 -14.86
N ILE A 18 -24.91 13.18 -15.77
CA ILE A 18 -24.11 12.01 -15.42
C ILE A 18 -22.86 12.59 -14.75
N GLY A 19 -22.95 12.81 -13.45
CA GLY A 19 -21.80 13.13 -12.63
C GLY A 19 -20.83 11.99 -12.84
N ARG A 20 -19.68 12.28 -13.45
CA ARG A 20 -18.62 11.30 -13.62
C ARG A 20 -18.19 10.92 -12.21
N GLU A 21 -18.69 9.81 -11.69
CA GLU A 21 -18.15 9.25 -10.47
C GLU A 21 -16.66 9.03 -10.73
N PRO A 22 -15.76 9.60 -9.92
CA PRO A 22 -14.34 9.40 -10.11
C PRO A 22 -14.08 7.90 -10.14
N VAL A 23 -13.50 7.41 -11.23
CA VAL A 23 -13.19 5.98 -11.43
C VAL A 23 -12.28 5.45 -10.30
N PHE A 24 -11.59 6.36 -9.60
CA PHE A 24 -10.81 6.09 -8.41
C PHE A 24 -11.30 6.93 -7.21
N ASN A 25 -12.42 6.56 -6.59
CA ASN A 25 -12.68 6.98 -5.21
C ASN A 25 -11.84 6.13 -4.24
N MET A 26 -10.52 6.26 -4.35
CA MET A 26 -9.57 5.50 -3.54
C MET A 26 -9.55 6.05 -2.11
N PRO A 27 -9.68 5.21 -1.07
CA PRO A 27 -9.62 5.66 0.31
C PRO A 27 -8.30 6.41 0.58
N PRO A 28 -8.33 7.56 1.28
CA PRO A 28 -7.13 8.37 1.51
C PRO A 28 -5.98 7.59 2.15
N VAL A 29 -6.29 6.61 3.01
CA VAL A 29 -5.28 5.75 3.65
C VAL A 29 -4.55 4.85 2.65
N VAL A 30 -5.25 4.32 1.65
CA VAL A 30 -4.65 3.47 0.61
C VAL A 30 -3.77 4.33 -0.29
N LEU A 31 -4.27 5.51 -0.68
CA LEU A 31 -3.49 6.48 -1.45
C LEU A 31 -2.24 6.94 -0.69
N ALA A 32 -2.34 7.14 0.63
CA ALA A 32 -1.19 7.49 1.47
C ALA A 32 -0.11 6.39 1.47
N VAL A 33 -0.50 5.12 1.65
CA VAL A 33 0.46 4.00 1.59
C VAL A 33 1.12 3.91 0.21
N ILE A 34 0.33 4.03 -0.87
CA ILE A 34 0.87 4.06 -2.24
C ILE A 34 1.86 5.21 -2.41
N GLY A 35 1.48 6.42 -1.97
CA GLY A 35 2.31 7.61 -2.06
C GLY A 35 3.63 7.45 -1.32
N ILE A 36 3.62 6.85 -0.12
CA ILE A 36 4.83 6.56 0.66
C ILE A 36 5.72 5.57 -0.09
N CYS A 37 5.18 4.45 -0.59
CA CYS A 37 5.95 3.46 -1.35
C CYS A 37 6.61 4.07 -2.59
N VAL A 38 5.86 4.88 -3.35
CA VAL A 38 6.35 5.58 -4.53
C VAL A 38 7.43 6.58 -4.15
N ALA A 39 7.20 7.43 -3.13
CA ALA A 39 8.16 8.42 -2.69
C ALA A 39 9.47 7.78 -2.22
N VAL A 40 9.40 6.73 -1.39
CA VAL A 40 10.57 5.97 -0.94
C VAL A 40 11.34 5.42 -2.14
N HIS A 41 10.66 4.79 -3.10
CA HIS A 41 11.34 4.23 -4.27
C HIS A 41 12.00 5.31 -5.14
N LEU A 42 11.33 6.44 -5.38
CA LEU A 42 11.89 7.54 -6.18
C LEU A 42 13.08 8.20 -5.49
N ILE A 43 13.01 8.42 -4.17
CA ILE A 43 14.14 8.97 -3.39
C ILE A 43 15.34 8.03 -3.50
N ARG A 44 15.13 6.74 -3.27
CA ARG A 44 16.18 5.73 -3.37
C ARG A 44 16.82 5.68 -4.75
N PHE A 45 16.02 5.74 -5.80
CA PHE A 45 16.49 5.58 -7.17
C PHE A 45 17.14 6.84 -7.76
N TYR A 46 16.63 8.03 -7.44
CA TYR A 46 17.05 9.28 -8.09
C TYR A 46 17.86 10.22 -7.20
N TRP A 47 17.80 10.07 -5.87
CA TRP A 47 18.35 11.06 -4.95
C TRP A 47 19.48 10.55 -4.07
N LEU A 48 19.47 9.26 -3.71
CA LEU A 48 20.50 8.68 -2.87
C LEU A 48 21.70 8.22 -3.70
N THR A 49 22.89 8.37 -3.13
CA THR A 49 24.08 7.65 -3.64
C THR A 49 23.99 6.17 -3.30
N ASP A 50 24.77 5.34 -3.97
CA ASP A 50 24.81 3.89 -3.72
C ASP A 50 25.07 3.55 -2.24
N ASP A 51 26.01 4.24 -1.59
CA ASP A 51 26.31 4.06 -0.16
C ASP A 51 25.15 4.46 0.75
N GLN A 52 24.45 5.55 0.40
CA GLN A 52 23.27 6.02 1.16
C GLN A 52 22.10 5.06 0.99
N ASP A 53 21.85 4.59 -0.23
CA ASP A 53 20.80 3.61 -0.52
C ASP A 53 21.08 2.28 0.20
N PHE A 54 22.32 1.81 0.14
CA PHE A 54 22.73 0.61 0.85
C PHE A 54 22.59 0.76 2.37
N SER A 55 22.98 1.90 2.95
CA SER A 55 22.79 2.17 4.37
C SER A 55 21.31 2.18 4.77
N LEU A 56 20.45 2.77 3.93
CA LEU A 56 19.01 2.79 4.13
C LEU A 56 18.42 1.38 4.05
N LEU A 57 18.80 0.59 3.06
CA LEU A 57 18.39 -0.81 2.91
C LEU A 57 18.76 -1.62 4.14
N ILE A 58 20.03 -1.55 4.57
CA ILE A 58 20.48 -2.25 5.77
C ILE A 58 19.66 -1.82 6.99
N ARG A 59 19.27 -0.56 7.15
CA ARG A 59 18.51 -0.10 8.32
C ARG A 59 17.02 -0.44 8.27
N THR A 60 16.43 -0.52 7.08
CA THR A 60 14.95 -0.53 6.92
C THR A 60 14.40 -1.80 6.28
N ALA A 61 15.24 -2.63 5.65
CA ALA A 61 14.86 -3.95 5.17
C ALA A 61 14.86 -4.98 6.30
N PHE A 62 13.94 -5.95 6.20
CA PHE A 62 13.91 -7.08 7.13
C PHE A 62 14.95 -8.11 6.69
N ILE A 63 16.03 -8.22 7.47
CA ILE A 63 17.12 -9.18 7.22
C ILE A 63 17.03 -10.32 8.25
N PRO A 64 16.64 -11.55 7.85
CA PRO A 64 16.35 -12.65 8.77
C PRO A 64 17.45 -12.95 9.80
N ILE A 65 18.71 -12.90 9.36
CA ILE A 65 19.84 -13.27 10.22
C ILE A 65 19.97 -12.39 11.46
N ARG A 66 19.41 -11.16 11.47
CA ARG A 66 19.41 -10.27 12.65
C ARG A 66 18.67 -10.85 13.85
N TYR A 67 17.68 -11.70 13.59
CA TYR A 67 16.84 -12.32 14.62
C TYR A 67 17.32 -13.73 15.00
N SER A 68 18.52 -14.12 14.56
CA SER A 68 19.11 -15.45 14.86
C SER A 68 19.62 -15.61 16.31
N GLY A 69 19.59 -14.56 17.13
CA GLY A 69 20.18 -14.52 18.47
C GLY A 69 21.70 -14.30 18.50
N ARG A 70 22.31 -14.04 17.33
CA ARG A 70 23.77 -13.79 17.20
C ARG A 70 24.14 -12.31 17.10
N PHE A 71 23.15 -11.43 17.06
CA PHE A 71 23.31 -9.99 16.89
C PHE A 71 22.47 -9.26 17.93
N ASP A 72 22.92 -8.07 18.32
CA ASP A 72 22.16 -7.20 19.22
C ASP A 72 20.90 -6.68 18.52
N LEU A 73 19.81 -6.61 19.27
CA LEU A 73 18.55 -6.02 18.81
C LEU A 73 18.59 -4.51 19.03
N ASP A 74 19.05 -3.80 18.01
CA ASP A 74 19.03 -2.34 17.97
C ASP A 74 17.65 -1.80 17.55
N PHE A 75 17.52 -0.47 17.48
CA PHE A 75 16.30 0.18 17.02
C PHE A 75 15.84 -0.29 15.63
N TYR A 76 16.77 -0.60 14.74
CA TYR A 76 16.48 -1.07 13.38
C TYR A 76 15.96 -2.50 13.38
N ALA A 77 16.40 -3.35 14.29
CA ALA A 77 15.82 -4.68 14.50
C ALA A 77 14.34 -4.61 14.96
N PHE A 78 13.91 -3.56 15.65
CA PHE A 78 12.49 -3.40 16.01
C PHE A 78 11.63 -2.72 14.93
N SER A 79 12.22 -1.83 14.12
CA SER A 79 11.50 -1.07 13.09
C SER A 79 11.44 -1.78 11.73
N SER A 80 12.49 -2.52 11.34
CA SER A 80 12.55 -3.23 10.06
C SER A 80 11.44 -4.25 9.77
N PRO A 81 10.81 -4.94 10.76
CA PRO A 81 9.63 -5.77 10.51
C PRO A 81 8.41 -5.00 10.00
N PHE A 82 8.42 -3.66 10.04
CA PHE A 82 7.37 -2.80 9.51
C PHE A 82 7.85 -1.97 8.31
N THR A 83 9.06 -1.42 8.37
CA THR A 83 9.55 -0.52 7.31
C THR A 83 9.83 -1.23 6.00
N TYR A 84 10.13 -2.55 6.03
CA TYR A 84 10.39 -3.31 4.81
C TYR A 84 9.21 -3.28 3.83
N ALA A 85 7.98 -3.17 4.34
CA ALA A 85 6.76 -3.19 3.53
C ALA A 85 6.65 -2.00 2.56
N PHE A 86 7.48 -0.97 2.73
CA PHE A 86 7.53 0.21 1.87
C PHE A 86 8.71 0.17 0.87
N LEU A 87 9.61 -0.80 0.99
CA LEU A 87 10.77 -0.95 0.11
C LEU A 87 10.43 -1.79 -1.12
N HIS A 88 10.91 -1.38 -2.28
CA HIS A 88 10.69 -2.09 -3.54
C HIS A 88 12.00 -2.19 -4.33
N GLY A 89 12.30 -3.39 -4.83
CA GLY A 89 13.52 -3.70 -5.58
C GLY A 89 13.52 -3.26 -7.06
N GLY A 90 12.47 -2.61 -7.54
CA GLY A 90 12.40 -2.11 -8.92
C GLY A 90 11.01 -1.61 -9.32
N PHE A 91 10.93 -0.90 -10.44
CA PHE A 91 9.69 -0.27 -10.93
C PHE A 91 8.57 -1.27 -11.20
N ALA A 92 8.87 -2.43 -11.80
CA ALA A 92 7.86 -3.45 -12.07
C ALA A 92 7.28 -4.02 -10.77
N HIS A 93 8.14 -4.31 -9.79
CA HIS A 93 7.72 -4.80 -8.47
C HIS A 93 6.84 -3.76 -7.75
N LEU A 94 7.24 -2.49 -7.77
CA LEU A 94 6.43 -1.39 -7.24
C LEU A 94 5.07 -1.30 -7.93
N ALA A 95 5.04 -1.22 -9.27
CA ALA A 95 3.82 -1.03 -10.03
C ALA A 95 2.80 -2.15 -9.76
N ILE A 96 3.22 -3.42 -9.78
CA ILE A 96 2.34 -4.55 -9.52
C ILE A 96 1.77 -4.49 -8.09
N ASN A 97 2.60 -4.16 -7.09
CA ASN A 97 2.11 -4.03 -5.71
C ASN A 97 1.12 -2.87 -5.56
N MET A 98 1.37 -1.72 -6.19
CA MET A 98 0.46 -0.58 -6.09
C MET A 98 -0.88 -0.87 -6.77
N VAL A 99 -0.88 -1.57 -7.91
CA VAL A 99 -2.11 -2.03 -8.57
C VAL A 99 -2.89 -2.98 -7.66
N TRP A 100 -2.23 -3.96 -7.04
CA TRP A 100 -2.90 -4.87 -6.12
C TRP A 100 -3.39 -4.21 -4.84
N LEU A 101 -2.59 -3.31 -4.27
CA LEU A 101 -2.99 -2.54 -3.09
C LEU A 101 -4.18 -1.63 -3.41
N ALA A 102 -4.21 -1.00 -4.58
CA ALA A 102 -5.36 -0.23 -5.04
C ALA A 102 -6.61 -1.10 -5.20
N ALA A 103 -6.48 -2.26 -5.86
CA ALA A 103 -7.60 -3.15 -6.16
C ALA A 103 -8.18 -3.83 -4.91
N PHE A 104 -7.34 -4.29 -3.98
CA PHE A 104 -7.77 -5.05 -2.80
C PHE A 104 -7.78 -4.25 -1.50
N GLY A 105 -6.86 -3.29 -1.37
CA GLY A 105 -6.81 -2.41 -0.20
C GLY A 105 -8.00 -1.45 -0.14
N SER A 106 -8.48 -0.95 -1.29
CA SER A 106 -9.58 0.01 -1.31
C SER A 106 -10.90 -0.57 -0.77
N PRO A 107 -11.39 -1.75 -1.20
CA PRO A 107 -12.57 -2.36 -0.59
C PRO A 107 -12.41 -2.63 0.91
N LEU A 108 -11.21 -3.04 1.33
CA LEU A 108 -10.92 -3.33 2.74
C LEU A 108 -10.96 -2.06 3.59
N ALA A 109 -10.31 -1.00 3.14
CA ALA A 109 -10.30 0.30 3.81
C ALA A 109 -11.69 0.95 3.85
N ASN A 110 -12.48 0.81 2.79
CA ASN A 110 -13.88 1.27 2.78
C ASN A 110 -14.74 0.52 3.81
N ARG A 111 -14.50 -0.78 4.02
CA ARG A 111 -15.25 -1.57 4.99
C ARG A 111 -14.81 -1.35 6.43
N PHE A 112 -13.50 -1.20 6.65
CA PHE A 112 -12.92 -1.17 7.99
C PHE A 112 -12.65 0.25 8.51
N GLY A 113 -12.56 1.24 7.63
CA GLY A 113 -12.04 2.56 7.95
C GLY A 113 -10.51 2.56 8.08
N ALA A 114 -9.94 3.77 8.12
CA ALA A 114 -8.49 3.97 8.00
C ALA A 114 -7.66 3.29 9.11
N LEU A 115 -8.09 3.40 10.37
CA LEU A 115 -7.33 2.84 11.51
C LEU A 115 -7.25 1.32 11.43
N ARG A 116 -8.39 0.65 11.26
CA ARG A 116 -8.45 -0.82 11.20
C ARG A 116 -7.75 -1.37 9.96
N PHE A 117 -7.84 -0.68 8.82
CA PHE A 117 -7.03 -1.00 7.66
C PHE A 117 -5.53 -0.90 7.94
N SER A 118 -5.09 0.17 8.60
CA SER A 118 -3.67 0.38 8.92
C SER A 118 -3.13 -0.70 9.87
N LEU A 119 -3.93 -1.06 10.89
CA LEU A 119 -3.59 -2.16 11.80
C LEU A 119 -3.56 -3.52 11.07
N PHE A 120 -4.51 -3.77 10.19
CA PHE A 120 -4.53 -4.98 9.36
C PHE A 120 -3.31 -5.07 8.44
N PHE A 121 -2.96 -3.97 7.78
CA PHE A 121 -1.77 -3.86 6.94
C PHE A 121 -0.49 -4.15 7.74
N ALA A 122 -0.34 -3.54 8.91
CA ALA A 122 0.81 -3.77 9.79
C ALA A 122 0.87 -5.22 10.30
N ALA A 123 -0.26 -5.79 10.73
CA ALA A 123 -0.31 -7.16 11.26
C ALA A 123 0.01 -8.21 10.19
N THR A 124 -0.53 -8.04 8.97
CA THR A 124 -0.25 -8.95 7.85
C THR A 124 1.18 -8.82 7.34
N GLY A 125 1.73 -7.59 7.29
CA GLY A 125 3.15 -7.36 7.01
C GLY A 125 4.05 -8.04 8.04
N LEU A 126 3.74 -7.93 9.33
CA LEU A 126 4.49 -8.61 10.38
C LEU A 126 4.40 -10.14 10.25
N ALA A 127 3.21 -10.68 10.00
CA ALA A 127 3.01 -12.11 9.79
C ALA A 127 3.85 -12.64 8.61
N ALA A 128 3.97 -11.87 7.53
CA ALA A 128 4.76 -12.25 6.37
C ALA A 128 6.26 -12.38 6.69
N VAL A 129 6.86 -11.42 7.42
CA VAL A 129 8.29 -11.52 7.79
C VAL A 129 8.57 -12.57 8.86
N VAL A 130 7.64 -12.82 9.78
CA VAL A 130 7.75 -13.92 10.74
C VAL A 130 7.77 -15.26 9.99
N LEU A 131 6.87 -15.45 9.02
CA LEU A 131 6.87 -16.64 8.19
C LEU A 131 8.14 -16.74 7.35
N PHE A 132 8.57 -15.65 6.72
CA PHE A 132 9.79 -15.62 5.92
C PHE A 132 11.02 -15.98 6.75
N TRP A 133 11.15 -15.44 7.97
CA TRP A 133 12.22 -15.79 8.90
C TRP A 133 12.18 -17.26 9.30
N ALA A 134 11.00 -17.81 9.61
CA ALA A 134 10.87 -19.22 9.97
C ALA A 134 11.32 -20.16 8.84
N MET A 135 11.09 -19.76 7.58
CA MET A 135 11.48 -20.53 6.40
C MET A 135 12.94 -20.31 5.97
N HIS A 136 13.48 -19.10 6.19
CA HIS A 136 14.83 -18.70 5.78
C HIS A 136 15.64 -18.00 6.89
N PRO A 137 15.87 -18.65 8.06
CA PRO A 137 16.57 -18.00 9.18
C PRO A 137 17.98 -17.44 8.87
N PRO A 138 18.82 -18.10 8.04
CA PRO A 138 20.17 -17.59 7.77
C PRO A 138 20.24 -16.54 6.65
N GLY A 139 19.10 -16.08 6.11
CA GLY A 139 19.05 -15.09 5.03
C GLY A 139 19.71 -13.76 5.41
N GLN A 140 20.60 -13.27 4.53
CA GLN A 140 21.42 -12.07 4.77
C GLN A 140 21.15 -10.92 3.81
N ALA A 141 20.42 -11.19 2.73
CA ALA A 141 20.08 -10.16 1.75
C ALA A 141 19.07 -9.16 2.36
N PRO A 142 19.28 -7.84 2.18
CA PRO A 142 18.25 -6.85 2.36
C PRO A 142 17.18 -6.91 1.26
#